data_AF-A0A316EA04-F1
#
_entry.id   AF-A0A316EA04-F1
#
_cell.length_a   1.000
_cell.length_b   1.000
_cell.length_c   1.000
_cell.angle_alpha   90.00
_cell.angle_beta   90.00
_cell.angle_gamma   90.00
#
_symmetry.space_group_name_H-M   'P 1'
#
loop_
_entity.id
_entity.type
_entity.pdbx_description
1 polymer ?
#
loop_
_entity_poly.entity_id
_entity_poly.type
_entity_poly.pdbx_seq_one_letter_code
_entity_poly.pdbx_strand_id
1 'polypeptide(L)'
;MSLASRPALLLSTVSLAAGLLAAPGAAYAADTTISLTQQQMAAELKKVAGTSTAAAENGWKATLSGTGDIAISTSYVVDPAHGRALEESRYGKGPVDTRVSVAGKGTYYSILDATSRSVVKMMGRPAVRYVFTAQPSLNLTTYLEDAPTPAAMLTEDIPAGTKTTHDNGWTDYAFNNGGERLTVQVADTGILSQVQISLTDFTVKVTYAYEPQRVSLPSPAITMDSVTFDRGRAYLDMSRSVAAVANDGAADARQAAKGRTVTVSSVRKHVRRQATTFNAGARVKMVKVADVRGGVRVSATNPWTAKTVDYTVKASGRKVTVRG
;
A
#
# COMPACT_ATOMS: atom_id res chain seq x y z
N MET A 1 51.13 35.40 -28.46
CA MET A 1 51.22 35.14 -29.91
C MET A 1 50.10 34.17 -30.27
N SER A 2 48.96 34.69 -30.73
CA SER A 2 48.47 34.64 -32.13
C SER A 2 47.91 33.24 -32.48
N LEU A 3 46.60 32.98 -32.40
CA LEU A 3 45.43 33.44 -33.18
C LEU A 3 45.08 32.53 -34.38
N ALA A 4 43.76 32.27 -34.49
CA ALA A 4 42.97 31.77 -35.61
C ALA A 4 43.04 30.25 -35.89
N SER A 5 41.92 29.53 -36.03
CA SER A 5 40.91 29.77 -37.07
C SER A 5 39.45 29.42 -36.69
N ARG A 6 38.58 30.28 -37.24
CA ARG A 6 37.10 30.34 -37.34
C ARG A 6 36.60 29.38 -38.46
N PRO A 7 35.29 29.06 -38.61
CA PRO A 7 34.31 30.05 -39.06
C PRO A 7 32.90 29.99 -38.46
N ALA A 8 32.37 31.20 -38.30
CA ALA A 8 30.96 31.52 -38.27
C ALA A 8 30.42 31.65 -39.71
N LEU A 9 29.17 31.24 -39.90
CA LEU A 9 28.23 31.56 -40.98
C LEU A 9 26.84 31.21 -40.42
N LEU A 10 25.70 31.85 -40.70
CA LEU A 10 25.30 33.20 -41.14
C LEU A 10 23.74 33.13 -41.20
N LEU A 11 23.06 34.19 -40.75
CA LEU A 11 21.74 34.71 -41.19
C LEU A 11 20.47 33.83 -41.15
N SER A 12 19.47 34.34 -40.40
CA SER A 12 18.20 34.76 -41.01
C SER A 12 17.70 36.06 -40.38
N THR A 13 17.89 37.15 -41.12
CA THR A 13 17.20 38.43 -40.95
C THR A 13 15.79 38.31 -41.53
N VAL A 14 14.75 38.50 -40.72
CA VAL A 14 13.40 38.75 -41.23
C VAL A 14 13.14 40.25 -41.15
N SER A 15 13.08 40.88 -42.31
CA SER A 15 12.65 42.26 -42.49
C SER A 15 11.12 42.34 -42.39
N LEU A 16 10.58 43.13 -41.46
CA LEU A 16 9.23 43.69 -41.57
C LEU A 16 9.32 45.18 -41.19
N ALA A 17 9.09 46.04 -42.19
CA ALA A 17 8.94 47.48 -42.00
C ALA A 17 7.54 47.92 -42.43
N ALA A 18 6.94 48.75 -41.58
CA ALA A 18 5.72 49.56 -41.71
C ALA A 18 4.38 48.80 -41.87
N GLY A 19 3.31 49.09 -41.14
CA GLY A 19 3.03 50.11 -40.13
C GLY A 19 1.51 50.23 -39.99
N LEU A 20 0.97 50.03 -38.79
CA LEU A 20 -0.33 50.58 -38.38
C LEU A 20 -0.36 50.60 -36.85
N LEU A 21 -0.73 51.75 -36.30
CA LEU A 21 -0.92 51.99 -34.88
C LEU A 21 -1.95 51.03 -34.29
N ALA A 22 -1.50 49.90 -33.75
CA ALA A 22 -2.23 49.16 -32.74
C ALA A 22 -1.73 49.67 -31.38
N ALA A 23 -2.65 49.96 -30.47
CA ALA A 23 -2.35 50.16 -29.06
C ALA A 23 -1.41 49.06 -28.56
N PRO A 24 -0.61 49.26 -27.48
CA PRO A 24 0.10 48.16 -26.83
C PRO A 24 -0.93 47.25 -26.16
N GLY A 25 -1.69 46.49 -26.95
CA GLY A 25 -2.27 45.25 -26.49
C GLY A 25 -1.08 44.39 -26.13
N ALA A 26 -1.01 43.97 -24.87
CA ALA A 26 0.02 43.05 -24.40
C ALA A 26 0.14 41.94 -25.44
N ALA A 27 1.26 41.91 -26.18
CA ALA A 27 1.60 40.78 -27.00
C ALA A 27 1.86 39.66 -26.01
N TYR A 28 0.83 38.88 -25.70
CA TYR A 28 0.93 37.69 -24.88
C TYR A 28 2.08 36.88 -25.47
N ALA A 29 3.19 36.78 -24.72
CA ALA A 29 4.33 36.02 -25.17
C ALA A 29 3.86 34.58 -25.35
N ALA A 30 3.88 34.10 -26.58
CA ALA A 30 3.46 32.75 -26.88
C ALA A 30 4.35 31.74 -26.15
N ASP A 31 3.77 30.61 -25.77
CA ASP A 31 4.50 29.47 -25.21
C ASP A 31 5.73 29.15 -26.06
N THR A 32 6.88 28.95 -25.39
CA THR A 32 8.13 28.58 -26.07
C THR A 32 8.41 27.11 -25.87
N THR A 33 8.34 26.33 -26.95
CA THR A 33 8.60 24.89 -26.95
C THR A 33 9.94 24.58 -27.61
N ILE A 34 10.79 23.82 -26.92
CA ILE A 34 12.06 23.30 -27.45
C ILE A 34 12.14 21.78 -27.30
N SER A 35 12.83 21.12 -28.23
CA SER A 35 13.18 19.70 -28.11
C SER A 35 14.44 19.52 -27.28
N LEU A 36 14.42 18.55 -26.37
CA LEU A 36 15.55 18.17 -25.53
C LEU A 36 16.01 16.75 -25.87
N THR A 37 17.32 16.56 -25.97
CA THR A 37 17.89 15.20 -25.98
C THR A 37 17.64 14.50 -24.64
N GLN A 38 17.81 13.18 -24.61
CA GLN A 38 17.68 12.38 -23.39
C GLN A 38 18.53 12.95 -22.23
N GLN A 39 19.80 13.26 -22.51
CA GLN A 39 20.72 13.82 -21.51
C GLN A 39 20.29 15.20 -21.02
N GLN A 40 19.79 16.06 -21.94
CA GLN A 40 19.30 17.38 -21.58
C GLN A 40 18.03 17.28 -20.72
N MET A 41 17.10 16.40 -21.08
CA MET A 41 15.87 16.17 -20.32
C MET A 41 16.18 15.65 -18.92
N ALA A 42 17.02 14.62 -18.80
CA ALA A 42 17.44 14.07 -17.51
C ALA A 42 18.15 15.13 -16.63
N ALA A 43 18.99 15.98 -17.22
CA ALA A 43 19.66 17.05 -16.50
C ALA A 43 18.68 18.12 -15.99
N GLU A 44 17.68 18.49 -16.79
CA GLU A 44 16.64 19.44 -16.38
C GLU A 44 15.76 18.86 -15.26
N LEU A 45 15.23 17.64 -15.42
CA LEU A 45 14.39 17.02 -14.39
C LEU A 45 15.15 16.71 -13.10
N LYS A 46 16.46 16.43 -13.18
CA LYS A 46 17.30 16.30 -11.97
C LYS A 46 17.39 17.60 -11.17
N LYS A 47 17.38 18.77 -11.82
CA LYS A 47 17.32 20.06 -11.11
C LYS A 47 15.97 20.22 -10.40
N VAL A 48 14.88 19.92 -11.11
CA VAL A 48 13.51 19.95 -10.56
C VAL A 48 13.39 18.99 -9.36
N ALA A 49 13.96 17.80 -9.45
CA ALA A 49 13.99 16.83 -8.35
C ALA A 49 14.72 17.39 -7.13
N GLY A 50 15.85 18.07 -7.33
CA GLY A 50 16.59 18.74 -6.25
C GLY A 50 15.76 19.81 -5.55
N THR A 51 15.16 20.73 -6.32
CA THR A 51 14.31 21.81 -5.76
C THR A 51 13.07 21.25 -5.07
N SER A 52 12.44 20.21 -5.63
CA SER A 52 11.25 19.57 -5.05
C SER A 52 11.59 18.78 -3.78
N THR A 53 12.78 18.17 -3.71
CA THR A 53 13.27 17.51 -2.50
C THR A 53 13.46 18.53 -1.37
N ALA A 54 14.07 19.68 -1.67
CA ALA A 54 14.23 20.76 -0.69
C ALA A 54 12.87 21.30 -0.22
N ALA A 55 11.90 21.49 -1.14
CA ALA A 55 10.54 21.90 -0.79
C ALA A 55 9.81 20.86 0.09
N ALA A 56 10.11 19.57 -0.09
CA ALA A 56 9.51 18.47 0.64
C ALA A 56 10.09 18.24 2.06
N GLU A 57 11.18 18.93 2.44
CA GLU A 57 11.87 18.72 3.73
C GLU A 57 10.95 18.83 4.96
N ASN A 58 9.98 19.75 4.91
CA ASN A 58 9.03 19.98 6.00
C ASN A 58 7.73 19.16 5.87
N GLY A 59 7.58 18.41 4.78
CA GLY A 59 6.40 17.63 4.47
C GLY A 59 5.83 17.96 3.10
N TRP A 60 5.07 16.99 2.60
CA TRP A 60 4.43 17.08 1.29
C TRP A 60 3.18 16.21 1.26
N LYS A 61 2.29 16.55 0.34
CA LYS A 61 1.13 15.75 -0.02
C LYS A 61 1.17 15.46 -1.52
N ALA A 62 0.99 14.19 -1.90
CA ALA A 62 0.70 13.80 -3.26
C ALA A 62 -0.74 13.30 -3.36
N THR A 63 -1.47 13.73 -4.38
CA THR A 63 -2.80 13.21 -4.70
C THR A 63 -2.77 12.61 -6.09
N LEU A 64 -2.92 11.29 -6.16
CA LEU A 64 -3.09 10.51 -7.36
C LEU A 64 -4.59 10.38 -7.67
N SER A 65 -4.98 10.68 -8.90
CA SER A 65 -6.30 10.43 -9.45
C SER A 65 -6.18 9.74 -10.80
N GLY A 66 -6.85 8.61 -10.97
CA GLY A 66 -6.94 7.87 -12.22
C GLY A 66 -8.38 7.88 -12.74
N THR A 67 -8.55 8.18 -14.02
CA THR A 67 -9.85 8.17 -14.71
C THR A 67 -9.82 7.24 -15.92
N GLY A 68 -10.76 6.29 -15.94
CA GLY A 68 -11.12 5.36 -17.01
C GLY A 68 -12.25 4.46 -16.52
N ASP A 69 -12.22 3.15 -16.83
CA ASP A 69 -13.29 2.21 -16.41
C ASP A 69 -13.49 2.13 -14.90
N ILE A 70 -12.42 2.34 -14.12
CA ILE A 70 -12.48 2.43 -12.66
C ILE A 70 -11.80 3.73 -12.24
N ALA A 71 -12.51 4.55 -11.46
CA ALA A 71 -11.91 5.71 -10.81
C ALA A 71 -11.01 5.26 -9.65
N ILE A 72 -9.77 5.73 -9.62
CA ILE A 72 -8.84 5.50 -8.52
C ILE A 72 -8.49 6.86 -7.92
N SER A 73 -8.48 6.96 -6.59
CA SER A 73 -7.94 8.11 -5.89
C SER A 73 -7.09 7.65 -4.72
N THR A 74 -5.82 8.03 -4.74
CA THR A 74 -4.89 7.77 -3.65
C THR A 74 -4.26 9.07 -3.20
N SER A 75 -4.13 9.29 -1.90
CA SER A 75 -3.37 10.41 -1.37
C SER A 75 -2.30 9.95 -0.40
N TYR A 76 -1.13 10.55 -0.50
CA TYR A 76 -0.01 10.37 0.42
C TYR A 76 0.22 11.70 1.12
N VAL A 77 0.37 11.66 2.43
CA VAL A 77 0.73 12.82 3.26
C VAL A 77 1.90 12.42 4.12
N VAL A 78 3.00 13.16 4.03
CA VAL A 78 4.22 12.90 4.80
C VAL A 78 4.47 14.03 5.77
N ASP A 79 4.58 13.69 7.05
CA ASP A 79 4.85 14.56 8.20
C ASP A 79 6.22 14.15 8.81
N PRO A 80 7.34 14.66 8.25
CA PRO A 80 8.68 14.31 8.71
C PRO A 80 8.93 14.73 10.16
N ALA A 81 8.38 15.88 10.57
CA ALA A 81 8.57 16.44 11.91
C ALA A 81 8.12 15.49 13.02
N HIS A 82 7.06 14.71 12.79
CA HIS A 82 6.59 13.70 13.74
C HIS A 82 6.93 12.26 13.35
N GLY A 83 7.67 12.07 12.25
CA GLY A 83 7.97 10.75 11.70
C GLY A 83 6.72 9.98 11.32
N ARG A 84 5.76 10.61 10.64
CA ARG A 84 4.48 9.98 10.24
C ARG A 84 4.22 10.09 8.74
N ALA A 85 3.51 9.10 8.23
CA ALA A 85 2.92 9.14 6.90
C ALA A 85 1.48 8.63 6.93
N LEU A 86 0.63 9.19 6.07
CA LEU A 86 -0.74 8.76 5.83
C LEU A 86 -0.87 8.41 4.36
N GLU A 87 -1.48 7.26 4.10
CA GLU A 87 -1.93 6.84 2.78
C GLU A 87 -3.44 6.61 2.85
N GLU A 88 -4.18 7.23 1.95
CA GLU A 88 -5.62 7.01 1.79
C GLU A 88 -5.91 6.62 0.34
N SER A 89 -6.49 5.44 0.14
CA SER A 89 -6.79 4.90 -1.18
C SER A 89 -8.28 4.59 -1.32
N ARG A 90 -8.88 5.01 -2.44
CA ARG A 90 -10.27 4.72 -2.81
C ARG A 90 -10.31 4.16 -4.22
N TYR A 91 -10.94 3.00 -4.36
CA TYR A 91 -11.19 2.33 -5.63
C TYR A 91 -12.68 2.38 -5.95
N GLY A 92 -13.06 3.06 -7.03
CA GLY A 92 -14.44 3.29 -7.44
C GLY A 92 -15.27 3.97 -6.35
N LYS A 93 -16.45 3.39 -6.06
CA LYS A 93 -17.36 3.82 -4.98
C LYS A 93 -17.10 3.09 -3.65
N GLY A 94 -15.97 2.39 -3.53
CA GLY A 94 -15.60 1.62 -2.34
C GLY A 94 -15.30 2.51 -1.12
N PRO A 95 -15.15 1.89 0.07
CA PRO A 95 -14.67 2.60 1.25
C PRO A 95 -13.23 3.08 1.03
N VAL A 96 -12.83 4.10 1.79
CA VAL A 96 -11.44 4.57 1.81
C VAL A 96 -10.62 3.60 2.65
N ASP A 97 -9.59 3.01 2.05
CA ASP A 97 -8.53 2.33 2.77
C ASP A 97 -7.56 3.36 3.32
N THR A 98 -7.44 3.39 4.65
CA THR A 98 -6.55 4.32 5.34
C THR A 98 -5.43 3.54 6.01
N ARG A 99 -4.20 3.95 5.73
CA ARG A 99 -2.99 3.47 6.39
C ARG A 99 -2.24 4.64 7.02
N VAL A 100 -1.90 4.51 8.31
CA VAL A 100 -1.06 5.49 9.02
C VAL A 100 0.20 4.80 9.49
N SER A 101 1.35 5.25 9.02
CA SER A 101 2.66 4.69 9.37
C SER A 101 3.44 5.65 10.26
N VAL A 102 4.07 5.11 11.29
CA VAL A 102 4.82 5.89 12.30
C VAL A 102 6.20 5.29 12.48
N ALA A 103 7.23 6.08 12.15
CA ALA A 103 8.63 5.70 12.23
C ALA A 103 8.97 5.10 13.61
N GLY A 104 9.68 3.97 13.60
CA GLY A 104 10.11 3.28 14.81
C GLY A 104 8.98 2.69 15.67
N LYS A 105 7.72 2.73 15.23
CA LYS A 105 6.57 2.23 16.00
C LYS A 105 5.78 1.18 15.26
N GLY A 106 5.28 1.49 14.07
CA GLY A 106 4.40 0.59 13.33
C GLY A 106 3.36 1.27 12.47
N THR A 107 2.38 0.49 12.03
CA THR A 107 1.39 0.90 11.05
C THR A 107 -0.03 0.57 11.50
N TYR A 108 -0.93 1.52 11.32
CA TYR A 108 -2.37 1.36 11.48
C TYR A 108 -2.98 1.02 10.12
N TYR A 109 -3.79 -0.02 10.07
CA TYR A 109 -4.53 -0.45 8.88
C TYR A 109 -6.03 -0.33 9.14
N SER A 110 -6.76 0.26 8.20
CA SER A 110 -8.21 0.36 8.28
C SER A 110 -8.90 -1.02 8.19
N ILE A 111 -10.03 -1.17 8.88
CA ILE A 111 -10.86 -2.38 8.83
C ILE A 111 -12.00 -2.16 7.84
N LEU A 112 -11.86 -2.71 6.63
CA LEU A 112 -12.80 -2.47 5.52
C LEU A 112 -13.60 -3.68 5.08
N ASP A 113 -13.10 -4.88 5.29
CA ASP A 113 -13.79 -6.08 4.84
C ASP A 113 -14.79 -6.59 5.89
N ALA A 114 -15.81 -7.33 5.42
CA ALA A 114 -16.88 -7.82 6.28
C ALA A 114 -16.40 -8.83 7.33
N THR A 115 -15.35 -9.60 7.03
CA THR A 115 -14.77 -10.59 7.95
C THR A 115 -14.08 -9.89 9.11
N SER A 116 -13.23 -8.92 8.83
CA SER A 116 -12.54 -8.11 9.84
C SER A 116 -13.52 -7.32 10.72
N ARG A 117 -14.59 -6.78 10.14
CA ARG A 117 -15.69 -6.18 10.93
C ARG A 117 -16.39 -7.20 11.82
N SER A 118 -16.57 -8.43 11.34
CA SER A 118 -17.18 -9.51 12.12
C SER A 118 -16.31 -9.93 13.30
N VAL A 119 -14.97 -9.88 13.16
CA VAL A 119 -14.03 -10.09 14.27
C VAL A 119 -14.27 -9.07 15.39
N VAL A 120 -14.20 -7.78 15.09
CA VAL A 120 -14.36 -6.75 16.14
C VAL A 120 -15.78 -6.73 16.72
N LYS A 121 -16.80 -7.08 15.92
CA LYS A 121 -18.18 -7.26 16.42
C LYS A 121 -18.29 -8.44 17.37
N MET A 122 -17.71 -9.59 17.04
CA MET A 122 -17.68 -10.77 17.89
C MET A 122 -17.00 -10.47 19.23
N MET A 123 -15.97 -9.63 19.23
CA MET A 123 -15.24 -9.20 20.43
C MET A 123 -15.95 -8.11 21.23
N GLY A 124 -17.15 -7.68 20.83
CA GLY A 124 -17.90 -6.61 21.50
C GLY A 124 -17.30 -5.21 21.31
N ARG A 125 -16.46 -5.02 20.29
CA ARG A 125 -15.76 -3.74 20.00
C ARG A 125 -16.11 -3.17 18.62
N PRO A 126 -17.40 -2.95 18.29
CA PRO A 126 -17.82 -2.51 16.96
C PRO A 126 -17.38 -1.10 16.60
N ALA A 127 -16.85 -0.30 17.55
CA ALA A 127 -16.29 1.02 17.29
C ALA A 127 -14.85 0.98 16.75
N VAL A 128 -14.16 -0.16 16.84
CA VAL A 128 -12.81 -0.31 16.29
C VAL A 128 -12.84 -0.16 14.77
N ARG A 129 -11.94 0.67 14.25
CA ARG A 129 -11.78 0.98 12.82
C ARG A 129 -10.39 0.66 12.32
N TYR A 130 -9.42 0.52 13.21
CA TYR A 130 -8.02 0.31 12.86
C TYR A 130 -7.41 -0.87 13.60
N VAL A 131 -6.54 -1.61 12.91
CA VAL A 131 -5.61 -2.57 13.49
C VAL A 131 -4.21 -1.96 13.50
N PHE A 132 -3.55 -1.92 14.65
CA PHE A 132 -2.18 -1.48 14.77
C PHE A 132 -1.22 -2.68 14.79
N THR A 133 -0.28 -2.69 13.85
CA THR A 133 0.81 -3.68 13.81
C THR A 133 2.10 -2.99 14.24
N ALA A 134 2.66 -3.44 15.35
CA ALA A 134 3.96 -2.95 15.83
C ALA A 134 5.07 -3.36 14.86
N GLN A 135 5.89 -2.38 14.46
CA GLN A 135 7.06 -2.57 13.61
C GLN A 135 8.15 -1.59 14.04
N PRO A 136 8.93 -1.93 15.08
CA PRO A 136 9.97 -1.04 15.62
C PRO A 136 11.08 -0.70 14.61
N SER A 137 11.27 -1.53 13.58
CA SER A 137 12.22 -1.30 12.49
C SER A 137 11.67 -0.43 11.34
N LEU A 138 10.43 0.04 11.44
CA LEU A 138 9.80 0.84 10.37
C LEU A 138 10.57 2.16 10.18
N ASN A 139 11.17 2.32 9.01
CA ASN A 139 11.80 3.54 8.56
C ASN A 139 10.89 4.23 7.52
N LEU A 140 10.65 5.53 7.66
CA LEU A 140 9.79 6.26 6.72
C LEU A 140 10.38 6.37 5.33
N THR A 141 11.69 6.51 5.19
CA THR A 141 12.35 6.56 3.88
C THR A 141 12.09 5.27 3.12
N THR A 142 12.31 4.10 3.75
CA THR A 142 12.03 2.80 3.14
C THR A 142 10.53 2.60 2.89
N TYR A 143 9.67 3.06 3.79
CA TYR A 143 8.22 3.02 3.56
C TYR A 143 7.79 3.83 2.33
N LEU A 144 8.49 4.94 2.07
CA LEU A 144 8.20 5.84 0.95
C LEU A 144 8.92 5.46 -0.34
N GLU A 145 9.73 4.39 -0.37
CA GLU A 145 10.40 3.93 -1.60
C GLU A 145 9.39 3.59 -2.70
N ASP A 146 8.25 2.99 -2.34
CA ASP A 146 7.16 2.67 -3.27
C ASP A 146 6.14 3.81 -3.42
N ALA A 147 6.30 4.91 -2.68
CA ALA A 147 5.40 6.06 -2.78
C ALA A 147 5.77 6.95 -3.98
N PRO A 148 4.81 7.70 -4.55
CA PRO A 148 5.09 8.68 -5.60
C PRO A 148 5.80 9.90 -5.00
N THR A 149 7.06 9.74 -4.59
CA THR A 149 7.83 10.85 -4.05
C THR A 149 8.18 11.82 -5.20
N PRO A 150 8.28 13.13 -4.90
CA PRO A 150 8.63 14.12 -5.93
C PRO A 150 9.92 13.79 -6.68
N ALA A 151 10.93 13.27 -5.97
CA ALA A 151 12.22 12.92 -6.56
C ALA A 151 12.14 11.65 -7.43
N ALA A 152 11.50 10.58 -6.94
CA ALA A 152 11.42 9.31 -7.66
C ALA A 152 10.76 9.48 -9.04
N MET A 153 9.71 10.31 -9.13
CA MET A 153 9.01 10.60 -10.39
C MET A 153 9.85 11.29 -11.47
N LEU A 154 11.02 11.82 -11.12
CA LEU A 154 11.83 12.68 -11.99
C LEU A 154 13.19 12.11 -12.35
N THR A 155 13.58 10.98 -11.75
CA THR A 155 14.95 10.45 -11.84
C THR A 155 15.08 9.09 -12.52
N GLU A 156 13.98 8.42 -12.85
CA GLU A 156 13.99 7.12 -13.52
C GLU A 156 14.01 7.25 -15.05
N ASP A 157 14.95 6.54 -15.70
CA ASP A 157 15.21 6.46 -17.16
C ASP A 157 14.37 7.40 -18.05
N ILE A 158 14.76 8.68 -18.05
CA ILE A 158 14.01 9.75 -18.71
C ILE A 158 14.41 9.82 -20.19
N PRO A 159 13.49 9.59 -21.15
CA PRO A 159 13.79 9.67 -22.59
C PRO A 159 13.90 11.13 -23.07
N ALA A 160 14.27 11.29 -24.36
CA ALA A 160 14.18 12.60 -25.03
C ALA A 160 12.72 13.10 -25.10
N GLY A 161 12.54 14.42 -25.20
CA GLY A 161 11.21 15.00 -25.22
C GLY A 161 11.20 16.50 -25.48
N THR A 162 10.18 17.20 -24.98
CA THR A 162 9.99 18.63 -25.17
C THR A 162 9.92 19.37 -23.84
N LYS A 163 10.43 20.60 -23.81
CA LYS A 163 10.23 21.57 -22.73
C LYS A 163 9.42 22.73 -23.28
N THR A 164 8.27 23.00 -22.69
CA THR A 164 7.41 24.14 -23.00
C THR A 164 7.45 25.10 -21.83
N THR A 165 7.86 26.35 -22.06
CA THR A 165 7.80 27.41 -21.05
C THR A 165 6.59 28.29 -21.35
N HIS A 166 5.74 28.47 -20.35
CA HIS A 166 4.50 29.24 -20.43
C HIS A 166 4.71 30.69 -19.98
N ASP A 167 3.77 31.56 -20.37
CA ASP A 167 3.77 32.99 -20.03
C ASP A 167 3.70 33.26 -18.52
N ASN A 168 3.02 32.39 -17.77
CA ASN A 168 2.91 32.43 -16.33
C ASN A 168 4.16 31.91 -15.59
N GLY A 169 5.24 31.61 -16.31
CA GLY A 169 6.49 31.09 -15.77
C GLY A 169 6.51 29.58 -15.50
N TRP A 170 5.39 28.88 -15.70
CA TRP A 170 5.34 27.42 -15.56
C TRP A 170 6.08 26.75 -16.70
N THR A 171 6.54 25.52 -16.45
CA THR A 171 7.22 24.71 -17.45
C THR A 171 6.63 23.32 -17.50
N ASP A 172 6.27 22.87 -18.70
CA ASP A 172 5.86 21.50 -18.97
C ASP A 172 7.01 20.74 -19.67
N TYR A 173 7.42 19.62 -19.09
CA TYR A 173 8.32 18.65 -19.71
C TYR A 173 7.52 17.44 -20.16
N ALA A 174 7.54 17.13 -21.45
CA ALA A 174 6.70 16.07 -21.99
C ALA A 174 7.50 15.08 -22.84
N PHE A 175 7.29 13.79 -22.62
CA PHE A 175 8.03 12.71 -23.27
C PHE A 175 7.19 11.43 -23.33
N ASN A 176 7.59 10.50 -24.20
CA ASN A 176 6.92 9.21 -24.34
C ASN A 176 7.79 8.11 -23.72
N ASN A 177 7.20 7.25 -22.90
CA ASN A 177 7.88 6.10 -22.31
C ASN A 177 7.01 4.86 -22.51
N GLY A 178 7.51 3.85 -23.23
CA GLY A 178 6.81 2.57 -23.38
C GLY A 178 5.40 2.63 -24.01
N GLY A 179 5.07 3.68 -24.77
CA GLY A 179 3.72 3.89 -25.34
C GLY A 179 2.81 4.79 -24.50
N GLU A 180 3.28 5.23 -23.34
CA GLU A 180 2.59 6.20 -22.47
C GLU A 180 3.16 7.60 -22.70
N ARG A 181 2.30 8.62 -22.63
CA ARG A 181 2.74 10.01 -22.67
C ARG A 181 2.78 10.59 -21.26
N LEU A 182 3.96 11.00 -20.82
CA LEU A 182 4.17 11.67 -19.55
C LEU A 182 4.29 13.18 -19.77
N THR A 183 3.66 13.96 -18.90
CA THR A 183 3.79 15.41 -18.82
C THR A 183 4.07 15.79 -17.37
N VAL A 184 5.26 16.33 -17.13
CA VAL A 184 5.73 16.83 -15.85
C VAL A 184 5.58 18.34 -15.84
N GLN A 185 4.72 18.84 -14.97
CA GLN A 185 4.44 20.26 -14.83
C GLN A 185 5.16 20.83 -13.62
N VAL A 186 5.92 21.89 -13.86
CA VAL A 186 6.82 22.53 -12.91
C VAL A 186 6.38 23.98 -12.74
N ALA A 187 6.17 24.40 -11.49
CA ALA A 187 5.83 25.78 -11.17
C ALA A 187 7.01 26.73 -11.49
N ASP A 188 6.73 28.03 -11.54
CA ASP A 188 7.72 29.10 -11.71
C ASP A 188 8.87 29.07 -10.68
N THR A 189 8.60 28.54 -9.49
CA THR A 189 9.58 28.25 -8.43
C THR A 189 10.54 27.11 -8.74
N GLY A 190 10.35 26.38 -9.84
CA GLY A 190 11.16 25.21 -10.22
C GLY A 190 10.80 23.93 -9.47
N ILE A 191 9.65 23.91 -8.77
CA ILE A 191 9.16 22.78 -7.99
C ILE A 191 8.14 21.97 -8.82
N LEU A 192 8.19 20.64 -8.70
CA LEU A 192 7.22 19.74 -9.31
C LEU A 192 5.82 19.98 -8.75
N SER A 193 4.89 20.41 -9.60
CA SER A 193 3.49 20.63 -9.22
C SER A 193 2.61 19.43 -9.57
N GLN A 194 2.84 18.84 -10.75
CA GLN A 194 2.01 17.75 -11.24
C GLN A 194 2.78 16.82 -12.18
N VAL A 195 2.41 15.55 -12.18
CA VAL A 195 2.74 14.58 -13.24
C VAL A 195 1.44 14.04 -13.81
N GLN A 196 1.31 14.04 -15.13
CA GLN A 196 0.22 13.39 -15.84
C GLN A 196 0.78 12.27 -16.71
N ILE A 197 0.18 11.09 -16.62
CA ILE A 197 0.47 9.92 -17.44
C ILE A 197 -0.79 9.62 -18.24
N SER A 198 -0.70 9.76 -19.56
CA SER A 198 -1.78 9.48 -20.49
C SER A 198 -1.49 8.16 -21.20
N LEU A 199 -2.36 7.18 -20.96
CA LEU A 199 -2.46 5.91 -21.66
C LEU A 199 -3.67 5.95 -22.60
N THR A 200 -3.79 4.96 -23.50
CA THR A 200 -4.85 4.91 -24.53
C THR A 200 -6.26 5.12 -23.96
N ASP A 201 -6.59 4.45 -22.84
CA ASP A 201 -7.94 4.47 -22.26
C ASP A 201 -7.96 4.91 -20.79
N PHE A 202 -6.82 5.40 -20.28
CA PHE A 202 -6.66 5.74 -18.88
C PHE A 202 -5.74 6.95 -18.72
N THR A 203 -6.09 7.86 -17.83
CA THR A 203 -5.19 8.96 -17.45
C THR A 203 -4.98 8.95 -15.95
N VAL A 204 -3.71 8.97 -15.54
CA VAL A 204 -3.29 9.16 -14.15
C VAL A 204 -2.74 10.56 -13.99
N LYS A 205 -3.18 11.25 -12.96
CA LYS A 205 -2.64 12.55 -12.56
C LYS A 205 -2.18 12.47 -11.12
N VAL A 206 -0.95 12.89 -10.85
CA VAL A 206 -0.39 13.05 -9.51
C VAL A 206 -0.12 14.52 -9.29
N THR A 207 -0.73 15.11 -8.27
CA THR A 207 -0.54 16.53 -7.91
C THR A 207 0.17 16.64 -6.58
N TYR A 208 1.10 17.58 -6.45
CA TYR A 208 1.93 17.78 -5.28
C TYR A 208 1.61 19.11 -4.58
N ALA A 209 1.61 19.07 -3.26
CA ALA A 209 1.60 20.26 -2.41
C ALA A 209 2.71 20.14 -1.38
N TYR A 210 3.41 21.25 -1.14
CA TYR A 210 4.56 21.33 -0.24
C TYR A 210 4.27 22.36 0.84
N GLU A 211 4.17 21.89 2.07
CA GLU A 211 3.96 22.69 3.27
C GLU A 211 4.09 21.75 4.47
N PRO A 212 4.35 22.29 5.68
CA PRO A 212 4.30 21.49 6.91
C PRO A 212 3.00 20.68 6.99
N GLN A 213 3.13 19.36 6.94
CA GLN A 213 1.99 18.45 7.07
C GLN A 213 1.80 18.04 8.52
N ARG A 214 0.57 17.64 8.86
CA ARG A 214 0.27 17.06 10.17
C ARG A 214 -0.57 15.80 10.02
N VAL A 215 0.02 14.66 10.39
CA VAL A 215 -0.69 13.38 10.38
C VAL A 215 -1.16 13.04 11.79
N SER A 216 -2.48 12.96 11.96
CA SER A 216 -3.11 12.52 13.20
C SER A 216 -3.08 10.99 13.32
N LEU A 217 -2.87 10.49 14.54
CA LEU A 217 -2.95 9.06 14.82
C LEU A 217 -4.38 8.65 15.17
N PRO A 218 -4.83 7.45 14.76
CA PRO A 218 -6.05 6.86 15.29
C PRO A 218 -6.02 6.78 16.82
N SER A 219 -7.15 7.10 17.46
CA SER A 219 -7.23 7.07 18.93
C SER A 219 -7.27 5.62 19.46
N PRO A 220 -6.78 5.35 20.68
CA PRO A 220 -6.84 4.02 21.28
C PRO A 220 -8.26 3.43 21.34
N ALA A 221 -9.30 4.27 21.43
CA ALA A 221 -10.69 3.82 21.49
C ALA A 221 -11.17 3.14 20.18
N ILE A 222 -10.60 3.53 19.04
CA ILE A 222 -10.95 3.00 17.72
C ILE A 222 -9.86 2.07 17.15
N THR A 223 -8.85 1.73 17.95
CA THR A 223 -7.73 0.89 17.55
C THR A 223 -7.68 -0.41 18.36
N MET A 224 -7.23 -1.47 17.71
CA MET A 224 -6.90 -2.75 18.32
C MET A 224 -5.51 -3.17 17.84
N ASP A 225 -4.70 -3.82 18.69
CA ASP A 225 -3.42 -4.38 18.24
C ASP A 225 -3.65 -5.62 17.35
N SER A 226 -2.72 -5.87 16.44
CA SER A 226 -2.82 -6.97 15.47
C SER A 226 -2.85 -8.35 16.12
N VAL A 227 -2.15 -8.55 17.24
CA VAL A 227 -2.14 -9.83 17.96
C VAL A 227 -3.52 -10.15 18.52
N THR A 228 -4.17 -9.18 19.15
CA THR A 228 -5.55 -9.31 19.64
C THR A 228 -6.53 -9.52 18.50
N PHE A 229 -6.35 -8.80 17.38
CA PHE A 229 -7.19 -8.94 16.20
C PHE A 229 -7.07 -10.34 15.57
N ASP A 230 -5.85 -10.85 15.37
CA ASP A 230 -5.57 -12.18 14.84
C ASP A 230 -6.14 -13.28 15.74
N ARG A 231 -6.04 -13.09 17.07
CA ARG A 231 -6.71 -13.97 18.02
C ARG A 231 -8.22 -13.97 17.80
N GLY A 232 -8.83 -12.80 17.63
CA GLY A 232 -10.25 -12.67 17.30
C GLY A 232 -10.61 -13.41 16.02
N ARG A 233 -9.79 -13.30 14.96
CA ARG A 233 -9.97 -14.03 13.70
C ARG A 233 -9.91 -15.54 13.88
N ALA A 234 -8.95 -16.06 14.63
CA ALA A 234 -8.85 -17.49 14.92
C ALA A 234 -10.12 -18.03 15.60
N TYR A 235 -10.72 -17.24 16.50
CA TYR A 235 -11.95 -17.61 17.18
C TYR A 235 -13.23 -17.42 16.36
N LEU A 236 -13.21 -16.55 15.33
CA LEU A 236 -14.29 -16.45 14.36
C LEU A 236 -14.41 -17.76 13.56
N ASP A 237 -13.27 -18.34 13.18
CA ASP A 237 -13.18 -19.62 12.45
C ASP A 237 -13.14 -20.87 13.37
N MET A 238 -13.34 -20.68 14.69
CA MET A 238 -13.13 -21.71 15.72
C MET A 238 -13.78 -23.06 15.40
N SER A 239 -15.05 -23.05 14.95
CA SER A 239 -15.79 -24.28 14.67
C SER A 239 -15.11 -25.12 13.58
N ARG A 240 -14.73 -24.47 12.48
CA ARG A 240 -14.02 -25.10 11.36
C ARG A 240 -12.65 -25.62 11.81
N SER A 241 -11.92 -24.85 12.61
CA SER A 241 -10.61 -25.27 13.12
C SER A 241 -10.67 -26.48 14.05
N VAL A 242 -11.62 -26.53 14.99
CA VAL A 242 -11.79 -27.69 15.88
C VAL A 242 -12.16 -28.94 15.08
N ALA A 243 -13.06 -28.81 14.11
CA ALA A 243 -13.43 -29.91 13.22
C ALA A 243 -12.23 -30.41 12.39
N ALA A 244 -11.41 -29.50 11.84
CA ALA A 244 -10.21 -29.86 11.09
C ALA A 244 -9.22 -30.64 11.98
N VAL A 245 -8.87 -30.11 13.15
CA VAL A 245 -7.96 -30.80 14.10
C VAL A 245 -8.47 -32.20 14.47
N ALA A 246 -9.77 -32.35 14.70
CA ALA A 246 -10.37 -33.64 15.01
C ALA A 246 -10.29 -34.64 13.83
N ASN A 247 -10.60 -34.18 12.61
CA ASN A 247 -10.58 -35.02 11.41
C ASN A 247 -9.17 -35.38 10.96
N ASP A 248 -8.24 -34.42 10.95
CA ASP A 248 -6.85 -34.62 10.56
C ASP A 248 -6.15 -35.56 11.55
N GLY A 249 -6.38 -35.36 12.86
CA GLY A 249 -5.85 -36.26 13.88
C GLY A 249 -6.42 -37.68 13.76
N ALA A 250 -7.68 -37.83 13.35
CA ALA A 250 -8.29 -39.13 13.07
C ALA A 250 -7.69 -39.78 11.81
N ALA A 251 -7.47 -39.02 10.74
CA ALA A 251 -6.86 -39.48 9.50
C ALA A 251 -5.42 -39.96 9.74
N ASP A 252 -4.61 -39.16 10.44
CA ASP A 252 -3.25 -39.49 10.84
C ASP A 252 -3.17 -40.78 11.65
N ALA A 253 -4.07 -40.96 12.62
CA ALA A 253 -4.12 -42.16 13.45
C ALA A 253 -4.47 -43.41 12.64
N ARG A 254 -5.37 -43.30 11.64
CA ARG A 254 -5.68 -44.39 10.71
C ARG A 254 -4.48 -44.73 9.83
N GLN A 255 -3.83 -43.71 9.27
CA GLN A 255 -2.65 -43.90 8.42
C GLN A 255 -1.51 -44.57 9.20
N ALA A 256 -1.27 -44.16 10.44
CA ALA A 256 -0.26 -44.76 11.31
C ALA A 256 -0.54 -46.24 11.63
N ALA A 257 -1.81 -46.66 11.67
CA ALA A 257 -2.18 -48.05 11.92
C ALA A 257 -1.93 -48.97 10.71
N LYS A 258 -1.73 -48.43 9.49
CA LYS A 258 -1.44 -49.20 8.27
C LYS A 258 -2.42 -50.38 8.06
N GLY A 259 -3.72 -50.11 8.18
CA GLY A 259 -4.79 -51.12 8.03
C GLY A 259 -5.01 -52.06 9.23
N ARG A 260 -4.19 -51.96 10.28
CA ARG A 260 -4.40 -52.69 11.54
C ARG A 260 -5.41 -51.98 12.44
N THR A 261 -5.76 -52.61 13.56
CA THR A 261 -6.59 -52.00 14.61
C THR A 261 -5.94 -50.70 15.10
N VAL A 262 -6.70 -49.62 15.07
CA VAL A 262 -6.25 -48.31 15.56
C VAL A 262 -6.30 -48.36 17.09
N THR A 263 -5.18 -48.08 17.74
CA THR A 263 -5.13 -48.04 19.20
C THR A 263 -5.62 -46.69 19.75
N VAL A 264 -6.17 -46.71 20.96
CA VAL A 264 -6.55 -45.48 21.69
C VAL A 264 -5.34 -44.57 21.88
N SER A 265 -4.16 -45.14 22.17
CA SER A 265 -2.91 -44.38 22.32
C SER A 265 -2.50 -43.68 21.02
N SER A 266 -2.69 -44.32 19.86
CA SER A 266 -2.44 -43.70 18.55
C SER A 266 -3.36 -42.49 18.33
N VAL A 267 -4.68 -42.64 18.55
CA VAL A 267 -5.63 -41.53 18.43
C VAL A 267 -5.22 -40.36 19.32
N ARG A 268 -4.92 -40.62 20.60
CA ARG A 268 -4.49 -39.60 21.57
C ARG A 268 -3.24 -38.86 21.10
N LYS A 269 -2.23 -39.59 20.64
CA LYS A 269 -0.95 -39.02 20.17
C LYS A 269 -1.16 -38.09 18.98
N HIS A 270 -1.85 -38.57 17.95
CA HIS A 270 -2.00 -37.85 16.68
C HIS A 270 -2.91 -36.62 16.82
N VAL A 271 -4.03 -36.74 17.53
CA VAL A 271 -4.92 -35.58 17.76
C VAL A 271 -4.25 -34.50 18.62
N ARG A 272 -3.50 -34.87 19.68
CA ARG A 272 -2.73 -33.90 20.47
C ARG A 272 -1.69 -33.18 19.63
N ARG A 273 -0.98 -33.91 18.75
CA ARG A 273 -0.02 -33.29 17.83
C ARG A 273 -0.70 -32.26 16.93
N GLN A 274 -1.83 -32.60 16.32
CA GLN A 274 -2.57 -31.67 15.46
C GLN A 274 -3.03 -30.42 16.22
N ALA A 275 -3.56 -30.59 17.45
CA ALA A 275 -3.93 -29.45 18.28
C ALA A 275 -2.72 -28.56 18.64
N THR A 276 -1.56 -29.14 18.94
CA THR A 276 -0.32 -28.39 19.21
C THR A 276 0.15 -27.63 17.96
N THR A 277 0.19 -28.29 16.80
CA THR A 277 0.58 -27.67 15.52
C THR A 277 -0.36 -26.52 15.18
N PHE A 278 -1.67 -26.73 15.29
CA PHE A 278 -2.68 -25.70 15.04
C PHE A 278 -2.49 -24.51 15.98
N ASN A 279 -2.42 -24.74 17.30
CA ASN A 279 -2.30 -23.66 18.27
C ASN A 279 -1.00 -22.85 18.10
N ALA A 280 0.10 -23.53 17.73
CA ALA A 280 1.37 -22.87 17.43
C ALA A 280 1.28 -22.01 16.16
N GLY A 281 0.73 -22.58 15.07
CA GLY A 281 0.57 -21.87 13.80
C GLY A 281 -0.38 -20.67 13.89
N ALA A 282 -1.49 -20.83 14.61
CA ALA A 282 -2.45 -19.76 14.85
C ALA A 282 -2.01 -18.78 15.96
N ARG A 283 -0.89 -19.04 16.65
CA ARG A 283 -0.38 -18.25 17.79
C ARG A 283 -1.42 -18.04 18.90
N VAL A 284 -2.34 -18.99 19.08
CA VAL A 284 -3.40 -18.96 20.10
C VAL A 284 -3.53 -20.31 20.79
N LYS A 285 -3.75 -20.30 22.11
CA LYS A 285 -4.09 -21.52 22.87
C LYS A 285 -5.60 -21.75 22.83
N MET A 286 -6.13 -22.06 21.65
CA MET A 286 -7.57 -22.18 21.42
C MET A 286 -8.08 -23.62 21.59
N VAL A 287 -7.45 -24.58 20.91
CA VAL A 287 -7.93 -25.98 20.86
C VAL A 287 -7.36 -26.75 22.06
N LYS A 288 -8.25 -27.38 22.82
CA LYS A 288 -7.93 -28.23 23.97
C LYS A 288 -8.25 -29.69 23.63
N VAL A 289 -7.44 -30.61 24.14
CA VAL A 289 -7.63 -32.05 23.97
C VAL A 289 -7.64 -32.73 25.32
N ALA A 290 -8.74 -33.40 25.66
CA ALA A 290 -8.91 -34.18 26.88
C ALA A 290 -9.08 -35.67 26.57
N ASP A 291 -8.54 -36.54 27.40
CA ASP A 291 -8.73 -37.98 27.23
C ASP A 291 -10.14 -38.38 27.65
N VAL A 292 -10.77 -39.24 26.85
CA VAL A 292 -12.06 -39.86 27.16
C VAL A 292 -11.96 -41.37 26.96
N ARG A 293 -12.99 -42.10 27.40
CA ARG A 293 -13.09 -43.54 27.16
C ARG A 293 -13.06 -43.83 25.65
N GLY A 294 -12.06 -44.60 25.22
CA GLY A 294 -11.88 -45.00 23.82
C GLY A 294 -11.24 -43.97 22.89
N GLY A 295 -10.78 -42.81 23.39
CA GLY A 295 -10.16 -41.79 22.53
C GLY A 295 -9.91 -40.45 23.23
N VAL A 296 -10.30 -39.36 22.56
CA VAL A 296 -10.16 -37.96 23.03
C VAL A 296 -11.41 -37.12 22.72
N ARG A 297 -11.59 -36.06 23.51
CA ARG A 297 -12.47 -34.91 23.20
C ARG A 297 -11.59 -33.74 22.79
N VAL A 298 -11.88 -33.15 21.63
CA VAL A 298 -11.26 -31.94 21.09
C VAL A 298 -12.26 -30.82 21.26
N SER A 299 -11.91 -29.73 21.93
CA SER A 299 -12.85 -28.64 22.17
C SER A 299 -12.19 -27.27 22.13
N ALA A 300 -13.01 -26.24 21.88
CA ALA A 300 -12.63 -24.86 22.07
C ALA A 300 -13.85 -24.07 22.56
N THR A 301 -13.59 -23.05 23.39
CA THR A 301 -14.61 -22.11 23.87
C THR A 301 -14.18 -20.72 23.48
N ASN A 302 -15.06 -20.01 22.77
CA ASN A 302 -14.83 -18.63 22.36
C ASN A 302 -14.94 -17.70 23.57
N PRO A 303 -13.87 -16.97 23.94
CA PRO A 303 -13.85 -16.18 25.18
C PRO A 303 -14.77 -14.96 25.13
N TRP A 304 -15.22 -14.52 23.94
CA TRP A 304 -16.09 -13.35 23.80
C TRP A 304 -17.56 -13.70 23.65
N THR A 305 -17.87 -14.85 23.04
CA THR A 305 -19.27 -15.27 22.81
C THR A 305 -19.72 -16.40 23.72
N ALA A 306 -18.81 -16.97 24.53
CA ALA A 306 -19.00 -18.17 25.35
C ALA A 306 -19.42 -19.44 24.58
N LYS A 307 -19.57 -19.36 23.25
CA LYS A 307 -19.89 -20.51 22.40
C LYS A 307 -18.78 -21.55 22.51
N THR A 308 -19.19 -22.80 22.67
CA THR A 308 -18.27 -23.94 22.73
C THR A 308 -18.53 -24.85 21.54
N VAL A 309 -17.44 -25.36 20.95
CA VAL A 309 -17.48 -26.41 19.92
C VAL A 309 -16.66 -27.56 20.45
N ASP A 310 -17.18 -28.78 20.33
CA ASP A 310 -16.44 -29.96 20.69
C ASP A 310 -16.72 -31.14 19.78
N TYR A 311 -15.70 -31.97 19.60
CA TYR A 311 -15.74 -33.20 18.84
C TYR A 311 -15.12 -34.32 19.67
N THR A 312 -15.73 -35.50 19.60
CA THR A 312 -15.20 -36.73 20.19
C THR A 312 -14.59 -37.59 19.09
N VAL A 313 -13.31 -37.94 19.25
CA VAL A 313 -12.55 -38.81 18.34
C VAL A 313 -12.25 -40.13 19.05
N LYS A 314 -12.79 -41.25 18.55
CA LYS A 314 -12.66 -42.57 19.18
C LYS A 314 -12.08 -43.63 18.24
N ALA A 315 -11.23 -44.48 18.77
CA ALA A 315 -10.82 -45.71 18.09
C ALA A 315 -12.00 -46.70 18.04
N SER A 316 -12.21 -47.34 16.89
CA SER A 316 -13.28 -48.31 16.68
C SER A 316 -12.82 -49.42 15.72
N GLY A 317 -12.11 -50.41 16.27
CA GLY A 317 -11.48 -51.47 15.48
C GLY A 317 -10.42 -50.90 14.53
N ARG A 318 -10.56 -51.15 13.22
CA ARG A 318 -9.67 -50.60 12.18
C ARG A 318 -10.01 -49.17 11.77
N LYS A 319 -11.08 -48.59 12.32
CA LYS A 319 -11.57 -47.25 11.99
C LYS A 319 -11.37 -46.30 13.18
N VAL A 320 -11.50 -45.01 12.88
CA VAL A 320 -11.63 -43.95 13.89
C VAL A 320 -12.96 -43.27 13.63
N THR A 321 -13.75 -42.97 14.66
CA THR A 321 -15.00 -42.22 14.54
C THR A 321 -14.81 -40.82 15.07
N VAL A 322 -15.40 -39.84 14.39
CA VAL A 322 -15.42 -38.42 14.79
C VAL A 322 -16.88 -38.04 14.91
N ARG A 323 -17.29 -37.49 16.06
CA ARG A 323 -18.66 -37.01 16.32
C ARG A 323 -18.59 -35.62 16.93
N GLY A 324 -19.28 -34.64 16.35
CA GLY A 324 -19.44 -33.28 16.88
C GLY A 324 -20.86 -33.03 17.34
#